data_AF-X0S7U8-F1
#
_entry.id   AF-X0S7U8-F1
#
_cell.length_a   1.000
_cell.length_b   1.000
_cell.length_c   1.000
_cell.angle_alpha   90.00
_cell.angle_beta   90.00
_cell.angle_gamma   90.00
#
_symmetry.space_group_name_H-M   'P 1'
#
loop_
_entity.id
_entity.type
_entity.pdbx_description
1 polymer ?
#
loop_
_entity_poly.entity_id
_entity_poly.type
_entity_poly.pdbx_seq_one_letter_code
_entity_poly.pdbx_strand_id
1 'polypeptide(L)'
;RFEESLFKTHARGGSLDAGKITDLYRQASFDFHGEAVNFLPEQYKSWAITPLYYSLFRRFYNYPYAMAGLVMLVLHAEYREKGKAFVPLYRKLLAAGGSKNPADTLALAGLDLSSPAFWEKGFSELEKLLDRLKELLTDQGGIFPP
;
A
#
# COMPACT_ATOMS: atom_id res chain seq x y z
N ARG A 1 -4.40 -3.62 8.37
CA ARG A 1 -5.63 -4.31 8.83
C ARG A 1 -5.31 -5.46 9.79
N PHE A 2 -4.51 -6.46 9.39
CA PHE A 2 -4.10 -7.56 10.29
C PHE A 2 -3.43 -7.08 11.59
N GLU A 3 -2.34 -6.32 11.49
CA GLU A 3 -1.62 -5.85 12.69
C GLU A 3 -2.54 -5.03 13.63
N GLU A 4 -3.37 -4.15 13.07
CA GLU A 4 -4.38 -3.39 13.82
C GLU A 4 -5.38 -4.29 14.56
N SER A 5 -5.80 -5.41 13.97
CA SER A 5 -6.74 -6.33 14.61
C SER A 5 -6.11 -7.09 15.79
N LEU A 6 -4.80 -7.38 15.73
CA LEU A 6 -4.05 -7.93 16.87
C LEU A 6 -4.07 -6.96 18.05
N PHE A 7 -3.67 -5.70 17.82
CA PHE A 7 -3.64 -4.67 18.86
C PHE A 7 -5.04 -4.42 19.44
N LYS A 8 -6.08 -4.34 18.60
CA LYS A 8 -7.47 -4.19 19.07
C LYS A 8 -7.96 -5.36 19.91
N THR A 9 -7.61 -6.60 19.53
CA THR A 9 -7.99 -7.80 20.29
C THR A 9 -7.33 -7.79 21.66
N HIS A 10 -6.03 -7.50 21.71
CA HIS A 10 -5.30 -7.42 22.97
C HIS A 10 -5.79 -6.28 23.87
N ALA A 11 -6.03 -5.09 23.31
CA ALA A 11 -6.53 -3.92 24.06
C ALA A 11 -7.91 -4.15 24.70
N ARG A 12 -8.70 -5.10 24.17
CA ARG A 12 -9.99 -5.52 24.73
C ARG A 12 -9.87 -6.65 25.75
N GLY A 13 -8.64 -7.04 26.14
CA GLY A 13 -8.38 -8.14 27.07
C GLY A 13 -8.45 -9.54 26.44
N GLY A 14 -8.49 -9.64 25.11
CA GLY A 14 -8.51 -10.92 24.42
C GLY A 14 -7.14 -11.61 24.42
N SER A 15 -7.15 -12.95 24.51
CA SER A 15 -5.94 -13.77 24.31
C SER A 15 -5.57 -13.86 22.82
N LEU A 16 -4.28 -13.91 22.53
CA LEU A 16 -3.71 -14.07 21.19
C LEU A 16 -2.90 -15.37 21.13
N ASP A 17 -3.59 -16.50 21.08
CA ASP A 17 -2.97 -17.79 20.74
C ASP A 17 -2.76 -17.92 19.22
N ALA A 18 -2.01 -18.94 18.81
CA ALA A 18 -1.69 -19.17 17.40
C ALA A 18 -2.94 -19.38 16.53
N GLY A 19 -4.01 -19.98 17.06
CA GLY A 19 -5.26 -20.19 16.35
C GLY A 19 -5.96 -18.85 16.08
N LYS A 20 -6.09 -18.03 17.13
CA LYS A 20 -6.71 -16.71 17.04
C LYS A 20 -5.97 -15.79 16.07
N ILE A 21 -4.63 -15.77 16.13
CA ILE A 21 -3.82 -14.96 15.21
C ILE A 21 -4.00 -15.45 13.77
N THR A 22 -4.04 -16.77 13.55
CA THR A 22 -4.29 -17.37 12.23
C THR A 22 -5.66 -16.97 11.68
N ASP A 23 -6.70 -16.98 12.53
CA ASP A 23 -8.05 -16.55 12.12
C ASP A 23 -8.09 -15.06 11.75
N LEU A 24 -7.43 -14.20 12.54
CA LEU A 24 -7.32 -12.78 12.26
C LEU A 24 -6.54 -12.51 10.96
N TYR A 25 -5.49 -13.30 10.69
CA TYR A 25 -4.73 -13.22 9.45
C TYR A 25 -5.58 -13.65 8.26
N ARG A 26 -6.28 -14.79 8.36
CA ARG A 26 -7.22 -15.27 7.33
C ARG A 26 -8.25 -14.21 6.99
N GLN A 27 -8.90 -13.61 7.99
CA GLN A 27 -9.89 -12.56 7.75
C GLN A 27 -9.28 -11.37 7.00
N ALA A 28 -8.12 -10.88 7.46
CA ALA A 28 -7.45 -9.75 6.80
C ALA A 28 -6.99 -10.07 5.37
N SER A 29 -6.57 -11.32 5.10
CA SER A 29 -6.24 -11.78 3.75
C SER A 29 -7.47 -11.81 2.86
N PHE A 30 -8.60 -12.32 3.37
CA PHE A 30 -9.86 -12.34 2.62
C PHE A 30 -10.39 -10.92 2.35
N ASP A 31 -10.35 -10.03 3.33
CA ASP A 31 -10.77 -8.63 3.16
C ASP A 31 -9.98 -7.89 2.07
N PHE A 32 -8.73 -8.30 1.82
CA PHE A 32 -7.85 -7.66 0.84
C PHE A 32 -7.92 -8.32 -0.55
N HIS A 33 -7.94 -9.66 -0.60
CA HIS A 33 -7.88 -10.41 -1.86
C HIS A 33 -9.25 -10.85 -2.38
N GLY A 34 -10.27 -10.91 -1.53
CA GLY A 34 -11.58 -11.47 -1.86
C GLY A 34 -11.47 -12.90 -2.40
N GLU A 35 -12.33 -13.22 -3.37
CA GLU A 35 -12.38 -14.54 -4.01
C GLU A 35 -11.32 -14.73 -5.11
N ALA A 36 -10.56 -13.69 -5.46
CA ALA A 36 -9.56 -13.75 -6.52
C ALA A 36 -8.35 -14.63 -6.16
N VAL A 37 -8.14 -14.93 -4.87
CA VAL A 37 -7.02 -15.74 -4.40
C VAL A 37 -7.54 -16.84 -3.48
N ASN A 38 -7.27 -18.10 -3.86
CA ASN A 38 -7.51 -19.24 -3.00
C ASN A 38 -6.25 -19.61 -2.21
N PHE A 39 -6.27 -19.39 -0.90
CA PHE A 39 -5.15 -19.73 -0.02
C PHE A 39 -5.22 -21.17 0.46
N LEU A 40 -4.08 -21.85 0.47
CA LEU A 40 -3.92 -23.14 1.14
C LEU A 40 -4.02 -22.96 2.67
N PRO A 41 -4.53 -23.95 3.42
CA PRO A 41 -4.65 -23.87 4.87
C PRO A 41 -3.37 -23.46 5.60
N GLU A 42 -2.22 -23.90 5.10
CA GLU A 42 -0.89 -23.61 5.67
C GLU A 42 -0.48 -22.15 5.46
N GLN A 43 -0.93 -21.52 4.36
CA GLN A 43 -0.59 -20.13 4.05
C GLN A 43 -1.20 -19.15 5.05
N TYR A 44 -2.28 -19.51 5.74
CA TYR A 44 -2.81 -18.69 6.82
C TYR A 44 -1.89 -18.59 8.04
N LYS A 45 -0.85 -19.43 8.14
CA LYS A 45 0.19 -19.34 9.18
C LYS A 45 1.37 -18.47 8.75
N SER A 46 1.34 -17.86 7.56
CA SER A 46 2.43 -17.00 7.04
C SER A 46 2.73 -15.79 7.94
N TRP A 47 1.78 -15.39 8.79
CA TRP A 47 2.02 -14.37 9.80
C TRP A 47 3.20 -14.74 10.72
N ALA A 48 3.41 -16.03 11.01
CA ALA A 48 4.45 -16.49 11.92
C ALA A 48 5.87 -16.30 11.36
N ILE A 49 6.04 -16.33 10.04
CA ILE A 49 7.33 -16.11 9.36
C ILE A 49 7.53 -14.66 8.91
N THR A 50 6.56 -13.78 9.16
CA THR A 50 6.62 -12.38 8.77
C THR A 50 6.99 -11.52 9.99
N PRO A 51 8.28 -11.24 10.24
CA PRO A 51 8.74 -10.65 11.50
C PRO A 51 8.23 -9.24 11.75
N LEU A 52 7.76 -8.56 10.71
CA LEU A 52 7.28 -7.19 10.82
C LEU A 52 5.97 -7.07 11.61
N TYR A 53 5.17 -8.13 11.75
CA TYR A 53 3.92 -8.06 12.52
C TYR A 53 4.12 -8.15 14.05
N TYR A 54 5.26 -8.68 14.50
CA TYR A 54 5.53 -8.93 15.92
C TYR A 54 6.88 -8.39 16.39
N SER A 55 7.54 -7.58 15.55
CA SER A 55 8.76 -6.87 15.95
C SER A 55 8.41 -5.71 16.88
N LEU A 56 8.87 -5.78 18.13
CA LEU A 56 8.63 -4.76 19.16
C LEU A 56 9.09 -3.35 18.75
N PHE A 57 10.12 -3.26 17.89
CA PHE A 57 10.72 -2.00 17.45
C PHE A 57 10.16 -1.48 16.13
N ARG A 58 9.29 -2.23 15.43
CA ARG A 58 8.82 -1.91 14.06
C ARG A 58 7.30 -2.04 13.93
N ARG A 59 6.56 -1.54 14.91
CA ARG A 59 5.09 -1.47 14.88
C ARG A 59 4.63 -0.67 13.65
N PHE A 60 3.66 -1.21 12.93
CA PHE A 60 3.04 -0.64 11.72
C PHE A 60 4.01 -0.32 10.59
N TYR A 61 5.18 -0.96 10.54
CA TYR A 61 6.22 -0.65 9.57
C TYR A 61 5.83 -0.99 8.12
N ASN A 62 4.85 -1.87 7.91
CA ASN A 62 4.32 -2.16 6.57
C ASN A 62 3.50 -1.00 5.98
N TYR A 63 2.88 -0.17 6.83
CA TYR A 63 2.03 0.94 6.37
C TYR A 63 2.80 2.00 5.57
N PRO A 64 3.96 2.50 6.04
CA PRO A 64 4.78 3.44 5.27
C PRO A 64 5.19 2.94 3.89
N TYR A 65 5.39 1.63 3.67
CA TYR A 65 5.71 1.10 2.33
C TYR A 65 4.54 1.23 1.36
N ALA A 66 3.34 0.82 1.80
CA ALA A 66 2.14 0.96 0.97
C ALA A 66 1.85 2.44 0.66
N MET A 67 1.96 3.30 1.68
CA MET A 67 1.80 4.74 1.53
C MET A 67 2.84 5.32 0.56
N ALA A 68 4.12 5.00 0.72
CA ALA A 68 5.20 5.51 -0.14
C ALA A 68 5.04 5.05 -1.60
N GLY A 69 4.57 3.81 -1.83
CA GLY A 69 4.27 3.31 -3.17
C GLY A 69 3.18 4.14 -3.86
N LEU A 70 2.07 4.43 -3.17
CA LEU A 70 1.01 5.27 -3.72
C LEU A 70 1.46 6.73 -3.92
N VAL A 71 2.21 7.29 -2.97
CA VAL A 71 2.80 8.64 -3.12
C VAL A 71 3.70 8.72 -4.35
N MET A 72 4.50 7.68 -4.62
CA MET A 72 5.36 7.62 -5.81
C MET A 72 4.53 7.67 -7.10
N LEU A 73 3.41 6.94 -7.17
CA LEU A 73 2.50 7.01 -8.32
C LEU A 73 1.91 8.41 -8.51
N VAL A 74 1.55 9.10 -7.42
CA VAL A 74 1.08 10.49 -7.52
C VAL A 74 2.18 11.42 -8.03
N LEU A 75 3.41 11.31 -7.51
CA LEU A 75 4.55 12.10 -7.99
C LEU A 75 4.86 11.81 -9.47
N HIS A 76 4.68 10.58 -9.93
CA HIS A 76 4.79 10.21 -11.33
C HIS A 76 3.68 10.87 -12.18
N ALA A 77 2.43 10.85 -11.71
CA ALA A 77 1.31 11.54 -12.34
C ALA A 77 1.57 13.05 -12.50
N GLU A 78 2.06 13.69 -11.43
CA GLU A 78 2.44 15.11 -11.43
C GLU A 78 3.51 15.42 -12.47
N TYR A 79 4.53 14.56 -12.58
CA TYR A 79 5.57 14.69 -13.60
C TYR A 79 5.01 14.50 -15.02
N ARG A 80 4.09 13.54 -15.23
CA ARG A 80 3.44 13.31 -16.53
C ARG A 80 2.63 14.52 -16.99
N GLU A 81 1.92 15.18 -16.09
CA GLU A 81 1.07 16.34 -16.40
C GLU A 81 1.87 17.63 -16.59
N LYS A 82 2.80 17.92 -15.67
CA LYS A 82 3.54 19.18 -15.62
C LYS A 82 4.88 19.11 -16.38
N GLY A 83 5.34 17.92 -16.72
CA GLY A 83 6.62 17.68 -17.37
C GLY A 83 7.80 18.28 -16.61
N LYS A 84 8.69 18.96 -17.33
CA LYS A 84 9.90 19.58 -16.75
C LYS A 84 9.61 20.62 -15.67
N ALA A 85 8.41 21.22 -15.66
CA ALA A 85 8.02 22.18 -14.63
C ALA A 85 7.88 21.54 -13.24
N PHE A 86 7.71 20.21 -13.15
CA PHE A 86 7.67 19.50 -11.87
C PHE A 86 9.07 19.25 -11.28
N VAL A 87 10.12 19.22 -12.09
CA VAL A 87 11.48 18.87 -11.63
C VAL A 87 11.98 19.78 -10.50
N PRO A 88 11.80 21.11 -10.54
CA PRO A 88 12.15 21.98 -9.41
C PRO A 88 11.35 21.67 -8.13
N LEU A 89 10.07 21.29 -8.26
CA LEU A 89 9.22 20.92 -7.11
C LEU A 89 9.72 19.61 -6.49
N TYR A 90 10.01 18.60 -7.32
CA TYR A 90 10.58 17.34 -6.86
C TYR A 90 11.93 17.53 -6.14
N ARG A 91 12.80 18.42 -6.67
CA ARG A 91 14.06 18.77 -5.99
C ARG A 91 13.84 19.41 -4.62
N LYS A 92 12.81 20.26 -4.46
CA LYS A 92 12.45 20.84 -3.15
C LYS A 92 12.02 19.76 -2.16
N LEU A 93 11.24 18.77 -2.60
CA LEU A 93 10.86 17.63 -1.77
C LEU A 93 12.09 16.86 -1.27
N LEU A 94 13.00 16.49 -2.18
CA LEU A 94 14.21 15.75 -1.84
C LEU A 94 15.14 16.56 -0.91
N ALA A 95 15.27 17.87 -1.14
CA ALA A 95 16.09 18.74 -0.32
C ALA A 95 15.58 18.88 1.12
N ALA A 96 14.28 18.64 1.37
CA ALA A 96 13.73 18.65 2.72
C ALA A 96 14.21 17.46 3.56
N GLY A 97 14.63 16.35 2.93
CA GLY A 97 15.09 15.14 3.62
C GLY A 97 14.11 14.69 4.71
N GLY A 98 14.62 14.45 5.92
CA GLY A 98 13.82 14.11 7.10
C GLY A 98 13.45 15.30 8.00
N SER A 99 13.62 16.54 7.54
CA SER A 99 13.41 17.74 8.38
C SER A 99 11.92 18.07 8.61
N LYS A 100 11.02 17.45 7.84
CA LYS A 100 9.57 17.65 7.89
C LYS A 100 8.88 16.29 7.97
N ASN A 101 7.67 16.28 8.52
CA ASN A 101 6.81 15.11 8.41
C ASN A 101 6.36 14.90 6.93
N PRO A 102 5.84 13.71 6.57
CA PRO A 102 5.48 13.42 5.18
C PRO A 102 4.44 14.37 4.57
N ALA A 103 3.41 14.76 5.33
CA ALA A 103 2.37 15.66 4.85
C ALA A 103 2.93 17.06 4.54
N ASP A 104 3.70 17.63 5.46
CA ASP A 104 4.34 18.94 5.30
C ASP A 104 5.39 18.93 4.18
N THR A 105 6.07 17.80 3.97
CA THR A 105 7.00 17.63 2.85
C THR A 105 6.25 17.73 1.53
N LEU A 106 5.17 16.95 1.36
CA LEU A 106 4.38 16.95 0.12
C LEU A 106 3.70 18.30 -0.15
N ALA A 107 3.30 19.01 0.90
CA ALA A 107 2.74 20.36 0.79
C ALA A 107 3.72 21.36 0.11
N LEU A 108 5.04 21.14 0.16
CA LEU A 108 6.02 21.97 -0.57
C LEU A 108 5.87 21.90 -2.09
N ALA A 109 5.29 20.81 -2.61
CA ALA A 109 4.95 20.64 -4.01
C ALA A 109 3.48 20.96 -4.31
N GLY A 110 2.73 21.48 -3.33
CA GLY A 110 1.30 21.75 -3.44
C GLY A 110 0.44 20.48 -3.39
N LEU A 111 0.96 19.40 -2.79
CA LEU A 111 0.26 18.11 -2.69
C LEU A 111 -0.29 17.92 -1.28
N ASP A 112 -1.58 17.62 -1.18
CA ASP A 112 -2.27 17.39 0.09
C ASP A 112 -2.52 15.89 0.31
N LEU A 113 -1.77 15.31 1.25
CA LEU A 113 -1.85 13.90 1.62
C LEU A 113 -3.20 13.52 2.27
N SER A 114 -3.93 14.49 2.82
CA SER A 114 -5.23 14.26 3.47
C SER A 114 -6.39 14.23 2.46
N SER A 115 -6.16 14.70 1.23
CA SER A 115 -7.19 14.78 0.20
C SER A 115 -7.48 13.41 -0.43
N PRO A 116 -8.75 12.99 -0.54
CA PRO A 116 -9.12 11.81 -1.31
C PRO A 116 -8.65 11.89 -2.77
N ALA A 117 -8.72 13.08 -3.38
CA ALA A 117 -8.30 13.32 -4.76
C ALA A 117 -6.81 13.03 -4.98
N PHE A 118 -5.97 13.23 -3.95
CA PHE A 118 -4.55 12.85 -4.02
C PHE A 118 -4.40 11.34 -4.22
N TRP A 119 -5.17 10.54 -3.49
CA TRP A 119 -5.11 9.08 -3.59
C TRP A 119 -5.74 8.56 -4.88
N GLU A 120 -6.87 9.13 -5.29
CA GLU A 120 -7.52 8.82 -6.56
C GLU A 120 -6.56 9.00 -7.74
N LYS A 121 -5.78 10.09 -7.75
CA LYS A 121 -4.74 10.32 -8.76
C LYS A 121 -3.71 9.21 -8.83
N GLY A 122 -3.26 8.71 -7.68
CA GLY A 122 -2.33 7.58 -7.60
C GLY A 122 -2.95 6.28 -8.14
N PHE A 123 -4.21 6.01 -7.81
CA PHE A 123 -4.94 4.85 -8.32
C PHE A 123 -5.18 4.93 -9.84
N SER A 124 -5.46 6.11 -10.39
CA SER A 124 -5.59 6.28 -11.84
C SER A 124 -4.30 5.98 -12.61
N GLU A 125 -3.12 6.23 -12.04
CA GLU A 125 -1.86 5.78 -12.66
C GLU A 125 -1.70 4.27 -12.62
N LEU A 126 -2.11 3.63 -11.52
CA LEU A 126 -2.10 2.17 -11.42
C LEU A 126 -3.07 1.53 -12.42
N GLU A 127 -4.26 2.11 -12.60
CA GLU A 127 -5.26 1.66 -13.57
C GLU A 127 -4.71 1.70 -15.00
N LYS A 128 -4.03 2.77 -15.39
CA LYS A 128 -3.34 2.86 -16.70
C LYS A 128 -2.31 1.76 -16.91
N LEU A 129 -1.56 1.39 -15.87
CA LEU A 129 -0.59 0.29 -15.94
C LEU A 129 -1.29 -1.07 -16.10
N LEU A 130 -2.42 -1.27 -15.42
CA LEU A 130 -3.24 -2.48 -15.54
C LEU A 130 -3.87 -2.59 -16.94
N ASP A 131 -4.40 -1.51 -17.47
CA ASP A 131 -4.98 -1.49 -18.82
C ASP A 131 -3.91 -1.78 -19.88
N ARG A 132 -2.72 -1.17 -19.73
CA ARG A 132 -1.60 -1.47 -20.62
C ARG A 132 -1.18 -2.94 -20.57
N LEU A 133 -1.21 -3.55 -19.38
CA LEU A 133 -0.93 -4.97 -19.24
C LEU A 133 -1.98 -5.83 -19.96
N LYS A 134 -3.28 -5.51 -19.82
CA LYS A 134 -4.37 -6.23 -20.49
C LYS A 134 -4.27 -6.17 -22.01
N GLU A 135 -3.94 -5.00 -22.57
CA GLU A 135 -3.68 -4.83 -24.00
C GLU A 135 -2.58 -5.79 -24.50
N LEU A 136 -1.43 -5.76 -23.83
CA LEU A 136 -0.28 -6.60 -24.22
C LEU A 136 -0.58 -8.11 -24.13
N LEU A 137 -1.39 -8.53 -23.15
CA LEU A 137 -1.78 -9.94 -23.00
C LEU A 137 -2.81 -10.38 -24.05
N THR A 138 -3.63 -9.46 -24.54
CA THR A 138 -4.59 -9.72 -25.61
C THR A 138 -3.86 -9.87 -26.95
N ASP A 139 -2.88 -9.00 -27.20
CA ASP A 139 -2.05 -9.02 -28.42
C ASP A 139 -1.17 -10.27 -28.56
N GLN A 140 -0.86 -10.97 -27.45
CA GLN A 140 -0.04 -12.19 -27.45
C GLN A 140 -0.85 -13.51 -27.42
N GLY A 141 -2.13 -13.49 -27.74
CA GLY A 141 -2.93 -14.73 -27.89
C GLY A 141 -3.57 -15.27 -26.60
N GLY A 142 -3.80 -14.40 -25.61
CA GLY A 142 -4.85 -14.55 -24.59
C GLY A 142 -4.68 -15.68 -23.57
N ILE A 143 -4.04 -15.39 -22.43
CA ILE A 143 -4.04 -16.25 -21.22
C ILE A 143 -5.19 -15.88 -20.26
N PHE A 144 -5.88 -14.76 -20.46
CA PHE A 144 -7.00 -14.33 -19.61
C PHE A 144 -8.33 -14.36 -20.38
N PRO A 145 -9.39 -14.99 -19.85
CA PRO A 145 -10.74 -14.84 -20.38
C PRO A 145 -11.28 -13.42 -20.10
N PRO A 146 -12.31 -12.97 -20.87
CA PRO A 146 -12.97 -11.68 -20.66
C PRO A 146 -13.62 -11.55 -19.28
#